data_AF-A0A2H0A8I7-F1
#
_entry.id   AF-A0A2H0A8I7-F1
#
_cell.length_a   1.000
_cell.length_b   1.000
_cell.length_c   1.000
_cell.angle_alpha   90.00
_cell.angle_beta   90.00
_cell.angle_gamma   90.00
#
_symmetry.space_group_name_H-M   'P 1'
#
loop_
_entity.id
_entity.type
_entity.pdbx_description
1 polymer ?
#
loop_
_entity_poly.entity_id
_entity_poly.type
_entity_poly.pdbx_seq_one_letter_code
_entity_poly.pdbx_strand_id
1 'polypeptide(L)'
;MNHKPINPLLLIGLIGTLTIGASFFTSLYGAFWGEKDIWWTHREMRLPIEETKNRFELFIRDTPLQKRLSEGTLFVAADKGDPYKSAAEDVHVRLNNWETVKSSILTRAVMSRFGSGICAALLAVGLVQILAARKKPC
;
A
#
# COMPACT_ATOMS: atom_id res chain seq x y z
N MET A 1 -23.88 -46.28 -2.66
CA MET A 1 -22.84 -45.44 -3.29
C MET A 1 -21.65 -45.37 -2.35
N ASN A 2 -20.53 -46.02 -2.68
CA ASN A 2 -19.30 -45.90 -1.88
C ASN A 2 -18.60 -44.59 -2.25
N HIS A 3 -18.78 -43.55 -1.44
CA HIS A 3 -17.98 -42.35 -1.55
C HIS A 3 -16.56 -42.69 -1.07
N LYS A 4 -15.57 -42.67 -1.96
CA LYS A 4 -14.16 -42.69 -1.55
C LYS A 4 -13.93 -41.46 -0.67
N PRO A 5 -13.40 -41.60 0.56
CA PRO A 5 -13.11 -40.45 1.40
C PRO A 5 -12.08 -39.56 0.70
N ILE A 6 -12.44 -38.30 0.48
CA ILE A 6 -11.57 -37.29 -0.13
C ILE A 6 -10.38 -37.06 0.81
N ASN A 7 -9.17 -36.95 0.25
CA ASN A 7 -7.98 -36.66 1.04
C ASN A 7 -8.14 -35.29 1.74
N PRO A 8 -8.18 -35.24 3.09
CA PRO A 8 -8.46 -34.01 3.82
C PRO A 8 -7.38 -32.95 3.61
N LEU A 9 -6.12 -33.35 3.42
CA LEU A 9 -5.01 -32.43 3.15
C LEU A 9 -5.17 -31.74 1.79
N LEU A 10 -5.63 -32.49 0.79
CA LEU A 10 -5.91 -31.93 -0.54
C LEU A 10 -7.06 -30.93 -0.48
N LEU A 11 -8.14 -31.25 0.24
CA LEU A 11 -9.30 -30.36 0.35
C LEU A 11 -8.95 -29.06 1.11
N ILE A 12 -8.28 -29.18 2.27
CA ILE A 12 -7.82 -28.03 3.05
C ILE A 12 -6.83 -27.19 2.25
N GLY A 13 -5.87 -27.84 1.59
CA GLY A 13 -4.90 -27.16 0.74
C GLY A 13 -5.57 -26.41 -0.40
N LEU A 14 -6.53 -27.04 -1.09
CA LEU A 14 -7.23 -26.42 -2.22
C LEU A 14 -8.03 -25.20 -1.79
N ILE A 15 -8.87 -25.32 -0.75
CA ILE A 15 -9.69 -24.22 -0.23
C ILE A 15 -8.78 -23.09 0.29
N GLY A 16 -7.74 -23.44 1.04
CA GLY A 16 -6.81 -22.47 1.61
C GLY A 16 -5.99 -21.74 0.55
N THR A 17 -5.51 -22.44 -0.48
CA THR A 17 -4.76 -21.81 -1.58
C THR A 17 -5.66 -20.89 -2.39
N LEU A 18 -6.91 -21.28 -2.68
CA LEU A 18 -7.83 -20.42 -3.42
C LEU A 18 -8.22 -19.17 -2.62
N THR A 19 -8.52 -19.30 -1.33
CA THR A 19 -8.98 -18.18 -0.50
C THR A 19 -7.83 -17.26 -0.08
N ILE A 20 -6.81 -17.80 0.59
CA ILE A 20 -5.67 -17.04 1.10
C ILE A 20 -4.77 -16.58 -0.06
N GLY A 21 -4.60 -17.43 -1.09
CA GLY A 21 -3.83 -17.06 -2.28
C GLY A 21 -4.50 -15.95 -3.09
N ALA A 22 -5.82 -15.94 -3.23
CA ALA A 22 -6.52 -14.82 -3.87
C ALA A 22 -6.35 -13.52 -3.08
N SER A 23 -6.50 -13.56 -1.75
CA SER A 23 -6.31 -12.39 -0.87
C SER A 23 -4.88 -11.83 -0.94
N PHE A 24 -3.88 -12.73 -1.00
CA PHE A 24 -2.50 -12.35 -1.23
C PHE A 24 -2.32 -11.65 -2.58
N PHE A 25 -2.86 -12.23 -3.65
CA PHE A 25 -2.76 -11.66 -4.99
C PHE A 25 -3.44 -10.30 -5.11
N THR A 26 -4.64 -10.12 -4.54
CA THR A 26 -5.33 -8.84 -4.55
C THR A 26 -4.57 -7.77 -3.79
N SER A 27 -3.93 -8.13 -2.67
CA SER A 27 -3.11 -7.20 -1.88
C SER A 27 -1.86 -6.79 -2.66
N LEU A 28 -1.21 -7.75 -3.32
CA LEU A 28 -0.02 -7.49 -4.13
C LEU A 28 -0.35 -6.61 -5.34
N TYR A 29 -1.43 -6.95 -6.06
CA TYR A 29 -1.91 -6.16 -7.19
C TYR A 29 -2.25 -4.74 -6.76
N GLY A 30 -3.02 -4.58 -5.68
CA GLY A 30 -3.37 -3.27 -5.14
C GLY A 30 -2.14 -2.43 -4.77
N ALA A 31 -1.08 -3.02 -4.23
CA ALA A 31 0.11 -2.27 -3.84
C ALA A 31 1.00 -1.80 -5.00
N PHE A 32 0.99 -2.50 -6.14
CA PHE A 32 1.83 -2.17 -7.29
C PHE A 32 1.07 -1.45 -8.42
N TRP A 33 -0.20 -1.80 -8.63
CA TRP A 33 -1.07 -1.28 -9.69
C TRP A 33 -2.26 -0.48 -9.16
N GLY A 34 -2.37 -0.26 -7.85
CA GLY A 34 -3.40 0.59 -7.27
C GLY A 34 -3.25 2.06 -7.67
N GLU A 35 -4.38 2.77 -7.65
CA GLU A 35 -4.43 4.21 -7.90
C GLU A 35 -3.71 4.97 -6.78
N LYS A 36 -2.74 5.80 -7.16
CA LYS A 36 -1.85 6.50 -6.20
C LYS A 36 -2.37 7.90 -5.86
N ASP A 37 -3.17 8.47 -6.75
CA ASP A 37 -3.66 9.85 -6.63
C ASP A 37 -4.92 9.99 -5.75
N ILE A 38 -5.49 8.90 -5.26
CA ILE A 38 -6.63 8.99 -4.31
C ILE A 38 -6.17 9.26 -2.87
N TRP A 39 -4.87 9.13 -2.57
CA TRP A 39 -4.32 9.18 -1.21
C TRP A 39 -3.79 10.56 -0.79
N TRP A 40 -4.12 11.60 -1.55
CA TRP A 40 -3.85 12.97 -1.17
C TRP A 40 -4.75 13.41 -0.01
N THR A 41 -4.19 14.09 0.98
CA THR A 41 -4.96 14.72 2.06
C THR A 41 -6.09 15.58 1.48
N HIS A 42 -7.26 15.57 2.14
CA HIS A 42 -8.41 16.34 1.69
C HIS A 42 -8.08 17.85 1.62
N ARG A 43 -8.72 18.58 0.70
CA ARG A 43 -8.42 20.00 0.47
C ARG A 43 -8.67 20.88 1.69
N GLU A 44 -9.58 20.49 2.57
CA GLU A 44 -9.90 21.21 3.81
C GLU A 44 -8.94 20.87 4.95
N MET A 45 -8.19 19.77 4.86
CA MET A 45 -7.18 19.34 5.84
C MET A 45 -5.77 19.69 5.37
N ARG A 46 -5.63 20.85 4.73
CA ARG A 46 -4.37 21.39 4.24
C ARG A 46 -3.48 21.73 5.45
N LEU A 47 -2.24 21.26 5.44
CA LEU A 47 -1.31 21.47 6.56
C LEU A 47 -0.54 22.78 6.37
N PRO A 48 -0.26 23.51 7.46
CA PRO A 48 0.65 24.65 7.43
C PRO A 48 2.09 24.16 7.14
N ILE A 49 2.89 25.01 6.50
CA ILE A 49 4.25 24.67 6.04
C ILE A 49 5.22 24.39 7.20
N GLU A 50 4.90 24.87 8.39
CA GLU A 50 5.62 24.64 9.65
C GLU A 50 5.53 23.16 10.07
N GLU A 51 4.37 22.53 9.86
CA GLU A 51 4.11 21.15 10.26
C GLU A 51 4.71 20.12 9.30
N THR A 52 5.12 20.54 8.09
CA THR A 52 5.62 19.61 7.07
C THR A 52 7.10 19.27 7.22
N LYS A 53 7.86 19.98 8.06
CA LYS A 53 9.32 19.82 8.21
C LYS A 53 9.74 18.38 8.57
N ASN A 54 8.92 17.67 9.34
CA ASN A 54 9.17 16.28 9.73
C ASN A 54 9.00 15.27 8.57
N ARG A 55 8.43 15.69 7.44
CA ARG A 55 8.17 14.84 6.26
C ARG A 55 9.00 15.23 5.06
N PHE A 56 9.14 16.53 4.80
CA PHE A 56 9.99 17.06 3.74
C PHE A 56 10.37 18.52 4.01
N GLU A 57 11.41 18.98 3.34
CA GLU A 57 11.84 20.38 3.35
C GLU A 57 11.85 20.92 1.92
N LEU A 58 11.34 22.13 1.72
CA LEU A 58 11.35 22.81 0.43
C LEU A 58 12.32 23.99 0.50
N PHE A 59 13.18 24.11 -0.52
CA PHE A 59 14.20 25.14 -0.58
C PHE A 59 14.02 26.01 -1.83
N ILE A 60 14.30 27.30 -1.69
CA ILE A 60 14.41 28.27 -2.79
C ILE A 60 15.80 28.89 -2.70
N ARG A 61 16.65 28.65 -3.72
CA ARG A 61 18.05 29.09 -3.75
C ARG A 61 18.78 28.74 -2.44
N ASP A 62 18.75 27.46 -2.09
CA ASP A 62 19.38 26.86 -0.90
C ASP A 62 18.88 27.39 0.45
N THR A 63 17.79 28.13 0.47
CA THR A 63 17.18 28.64 1.71
C THR A 63 15.83 27.97 1.93
N PRO A 64 15.54 27.44 3.14
CA PRO A 64 14.24 26.86 3.45
C PRO A 64 13.10 27.83 3.15
N LEU A 65 12.01 27.33 2.58
CA LEU A 65 10.84 28.12 2.23
C LEU A 65 10.27 28.85 3.46
N GLN A 66 10.19 28.16 4.60
CA GLN A 66 9.71 28.73 5.86
C GLN A 66 10.53 29.96 6.28
N LYS A 67 11.85 29.89 6.10
CA LYS A 67 12.74 31.02 6.38
C LYS A 67 12.48 32.18 5.42
N ARG A 68 12.34 31.92 4.13
CA ARG A 68 12.04 32.95 3.12
C ARG A 68 10.69 33.65 3.33
N LEU A 69 9.68 32.89 3.77
CA LEU A 69 8.36 33.40 4.15
C LEU A 69 8.46 34.28 5.41
N SER A 70 9.18 33.83 6.44
CA SER A 70 9.41 34.62 7.66
C SER A 70 10.18 35.93 7.41
N GLU A 71 11.10 35.93 6.46
CA GLU A 71 11.87 37.12 6.04
C GLU A 71 11.07 38.05 5.10
N GLY A 72 9.86 37.66 4.67
CA GLY A 72 9.02 38.46 3.77
C GLY A 72 9.65 38.70 2.40
N THR A 73 10.48 37.75 1.93
CA THR A 73 11.23 37.84 0.66
C THR A 73 10.47 37.27 -0.53
N LEU A 74 9.35 36.59 -0.29
CA LEU A 74 8.50 35.99 -1.31
C LEU A 74 7.29 36.88 -1.56
N PHE A 75 6.98 37.07 -2.84
CA PHE A 75 5.83 37.85 -3.29
C PHE A 75 4.92 36.97 -4.14
N VAL A 76 3.62 37.08 -3.91
CA VAL A 76 2.61 36.46 -4.75
C VAL A 76 2.23 37.47 -5.82
N ALA A 77 2.36 37.07 -7.08
CA ALA A 77 1.83 37.85 -8.19
C ALA A 77 0.30 37.79 -8.15
N ALA A 78 -0.36 38.94 -8.01
CA ALA A 78 -1.80 39.03 -8.12
C ALA A 78 -2.20 39.12 -9.61
N ASP A 79 -3.21 38.35 -10.03
CA ASP A 79 -3.74 38.42 -11.40
C ASP A 79 -4.32 39.81 -11.73
N LYS A 80 -4.76 40.55 -10.71
CA LYS A 80 -5.12 41.97 -10.76
C LYS A 80 -4.68 42.65 -9.45
N GLY A 81 -3.73 43.59 -9.54
CA GLY A 81 -3.27 44.39 -8.42
C GLY A 81 -1.75 44.31 -8.21
N ASP A 82 -1.27 45.00 -7.19
CA ASP A 82 0.15 44.97 -6.82
C ASP A 82 0.51 43.62 -6.19
N PRO A 83 1.71 43.09 -6.47
CA PRO A 83 2.22 41.90 -5.78
C PRO A 83 2.23 42.12 -4.26
N TYR A 84 1.73 41.16 -3.51
CA TYR A 84 1.75 41.22 -2.04
C TYR A 84 2.78 40.24 -1.48
N LYS A 85 3.29 40.52 -0.29
CA LYS A 85 4.24 39.64 0.40
C LYS A 85 3.51 38.38 0.85
N SER A 86 4.02 37.21 0.46
CA SER A 86 3.50 35.92 0.90
C SER A 86 3.83 35.72 2.37
N ALA A 87 2.81 35.43 3.17
CA ALA A 87 2.98 35.00 4.55
C ALA A 87 3.00 33.46 4.64
N ALA A 88 3.36 32.92 5.81
CA ALA A 88 3.35 31.48 6.04
C ALA A 88 1.95 30.88 5.93
N GLU A 89 0.95 31.66 6.35
CA GLU A 89 -0.46 31.32 6.36
C GLU A 89 -1.04 31.19 4.95
N ASP A 90 -0.41 31.81 3.94
CA ASP A 90 -0.82 31.72 2.54
C ASP A 90 -0.36 30.40 1.89
N VAL A 91 0.59 29.70 2.51
CA VAL A 91 1.21 28.49 1.95
C VAL A 91 0.70 27.26 2.68
N HIS A 92 -0.11 26.49 1.97
CA HIS A 92 -0.65 25.23 2.46
C HIS A 92 -0.18 24.04 1.64
N VAL A 93 0.05 22.93 2.31
CA VAL A 93 0.54 21.70 1.70
C VAL A 93 -0.49 20.59 1.83
N ARG A 94 -0.64 19.81 0.75
CA ARG A 94 -1.30 18.50 0.78
C ARG A 94 -0.23 17.43 0.69
N LEU A 95 -0.40 16.37 1.48
CA LEU A 95 0.52 15.24 1.48
C LEU A 95 -0.13 14.05 0.79
N ASN A 96 0.66 13.26 0.07
CA ASN A 96 0.22 11.97 -0.45
C ASN A 96 0.64 10.88 0.54
N ASN A 97 -0.32 10.16 1.11
CA ASN A 97 -0.09 9.08 2.07
C ASN A 97 0.05 7.69 1.43
N TRP A 98 0.17 7.61 0.10
CA TRP A 98 0.26 6.35 -0.64
C TRP A 98 1.34 5.41 -0.11
N GLU A 99 2.53 5.90 0.21
CA GLU A 99 3.62 5.06 0.70
C GLU A 99 3.30 4.39 2.04
N THR A 100 2.58 5.08 2.93
CA THR A 100 2.10 4.51 4.20
C THR A 100 1.02 3.45 3.97
N VAL A 101 0.12 3.68 3.01
CA VAL A 101 -0.92 2.71 2.67
C VAL A 101 -0.33 1.48 1.99
N LYS A 102 0.58 1.70 1.05
CA LYS A 102 1.30 0.65 0.34
C LYS A 102 2.09 -0.22 1.30
N SER A 103 2.80 0.36 2.26
CA SER A 103 3.54 -0.41 3.27
C SER A 103 2.59 -1.25 4.14
N SER A 104 1.45 -0.69 4.56
CA SER A 104 0.41 -1.44 5.29
C SER A 104 -0.15 -2.62 4.48
N ILE A 105 -0.46 -2.41 3.19
CA ILE A 105 -0.91 -3.45 2.28
C ILE A 105 0.17 -4.53 2.12
N LEU A 106 1.44 -4.14 1.95
CA LEU A 106 2.57 -5.07 1.83
C LEU A 106 2.76 -5.90 3.09
N THR A 107 2.67 -5.28 4.28
CA THR A 107 2.76 -6.02 5.55
C THR A 107 1.68 -7.09 5.64
N ARG A 108 0.43 -6.77 5.24
CA ARG A 108 -0.66 -7.75 5.15
C ARG A 108 -0.41 -8.82 4.10
N ALA A 109 0.18 -8.46 2.96
CA ALA A 109 0.56 -9.38 1.90
C ALA A 109 1.63 -10.38 2.37
N VAL A 110 2.61 -9.95 3.17
CA VAL A 110 3.62 -10.86 3.74
C VAL A 110 2.99 -11.90 4.66
N MET A 111 2.05 -11.48 5.52
CA MET A 111 1.35 -12.40 6.42
C MET A 111 0.46 -13.41 5.65
N SER A 112 -0.28 -12.94 4.65
CA SER A 112 -1.10 -13.82 3.80
C SER A 112 -0.25 -14.75 2.93
N ARG A 113 0.94 -14.31 2.49
CA ARG A 113 1.91 -15.17 1.77
C ARG A 113 2.30 -16.37 2.62
N PHE A 114 2.61 -16.17 3.90
CA PHE A 114 2.96 -17.27 4.81
C PHE A 114 1.82 -18.31 4.89
N GLY A 115 0.58 -17.87 5.11
CA GLY A 115 -0.59 -18.75 5.10
C GLY A 115 -0.82 -19.46 3.77
N SER A 116 -0.70 -18.73 2.65
CA SER A 116 -0.85 -19.29 1.30
C SER A 116 0.19 -20.38 1.00
N GLY A 117 1.42 -20.21 1.51
CA GLY A 117 2.50 -21.19 1.37
C GLY A 117 2.21 -22.49 2.11
N ILE A 118 1.67 -22.41 3.34
CA ILE A 118 1.22 -23.58 4.10
C ILE A 118 0.13 -24.33 3.33
N CYS A 119 -0.90 -23.62 2.85
CA CYS A 119 -1.99 -24.24 2.09
C CYS A 119 -1.49 -24.88 0.80
N ALA A 120 -0.59 -24.22 0.06
CA ALA A 120 0.01 -24.77 -1.14
C ALA A 120 0.84 -26.03 -0.86
N ALA A 121 1.58 -26.06 0.25
CA ALA A 121 2.32 -27.25 0.69
C ALA A 121 1.37 -28.41 1.04
N LEU A 122 0.29 -28.14 1.77
CA LEU A 122 -0.75 -29.14 2.09
C LEU A 122 -1.41 -29.70 0.82
N LEU A 123 -1.70 -28.82 -0.15
CA LEU A 123 -2.23 -29.21 -1.45
C LEU A 123 -1.26 -30.12 -2.20
N ALA A 124 0.03 -29.76 -2.25
CA ALA A 124 1.06 -30.56 -2.89
C ALA A 124 1.21 -31.94 -2.23
N VAL A 125 1.24 -32.00 -0.90
CA VAL A 125 1.29 -33.27 -0.14
C VAL A 125 0.05 -34.11 -0.42
N GLY A 126 -1.15 -33.52 -0.40
CA GLY A 126 -2.40 -34.21 -0.71
C GLY A 126 -2.43 -34.77 -2.13
N LEU A 127 -1.92 -34.02 -3.12
CA LEU A 127 -1.77 -34.47 -4.51
C LEU A 127 -0.81 -35.65 -4.62
N VAL A 128 0.37 -35.55 -4.00
CA VAL A 128 1.38 -36.63 -3.99
C VAL A 128 0.81 -37.90 -3.35
N GLN A 129 0.07 -37.80 -2.24
CA GLN A 129 -0.56 -38.94 -1.59
C GLN A 129 -1.58 -39.63 -2.50
N ILE A 130 -2.40 -38.87 -3.24
CA ILE A 130 -3.35 -39.47 -4.20
C ILE A 130 -2.61 -40.16 -5.35
N LEU A 131 -1.57 -39.53 -5.89
CA LEU A 131 -0.77 -40.10 -6.98
C LEU A 131 -0.04 -41.37 -6.53
N ALA A 132 0.53 -41.38 -5.32
CA ALA A 132 1.18 -42.55 -4.73
C ALA A 132 0.18 -43.68 -4.43
N ALA A 133 -1.02 -43.35 -3.94
CA ALA A 133 -2.08 -44.33 -3.71
C ALA A 133 -2.60 -44.96 -5.02
N ARG A 134 -2.61 -44.19 -6.13
CA ARG A 134 -2.92 -44.72 -7.47
C ARG A 134 -1.82 -45.60 -8.05
N LYS A 135 -0.57 -45.39 -7.63
CA LYS A 135 0.62 -46.13 -8.10
C LYS A 135 0.91 -47.43 -7.35
N LYS A 136 0.15 -47.83 -6.34
CA LYS A 136 0.23 -49.18 -5.75
C LYS A 136 -0.74 -50.09 -6.50
N PRO A 137 -0.31 -50.89 -7.50
CA PRO A 137 -1.11 -52.02 -7.95
C PRO A 137 -1.00 -53.12 -6.89
N CYS A 138 -2.07 -53.91 -6.72
CA CYS A 138 -1.98 -55.18 -6.02
C CYS A 138 -0.91 -56.10 -6.63
#